data_AF-A0A960XCJ3-F1
#
_entry.id   AF-A0A960XCJ3-F1
#
_cell.length_a   1.000
_cell.length_b   1.000
_cell.length_c   1.000
_cell.angle_alpha   90.00
_cell.angle_beta   90.00
_cell.angle_gamma   90.00
#
_symmetry.space_group_name_H-M   'P 1'
#
loop_
_entity.id
_entity.type
_entity.pdbx_description
1 polymer ?
#
loop_
_entity_poly.entity_id
_entity_poly.type
_entity_poly.pdbx_seq_one_letter_code
_entity_poly.pdbx_strand_id
1 'polypeptide(L)'
;MKILHHIPWSGSVCFLSFLCATLFSAPGYFEPWGKDANLVPSETTQAPAPRKDPLSWTAEKLIAFHTHILSPVDGPRSDFRPTSSRYMLMAIRRHGFFKGFVMGCDRLMRENKDDWVYRTKVINGVKYKWDPTY
;
A
#
# COMPACT_ATOMS: atom_id res chain seq x y z
N MET A 1 -58.60 -31.84 8.62
CA MET A 1 -58.19 -31.18 7.38
C MET A 1 -56.99 -30.27 7.66
N LYS A 2 -55.77 -30.81 7.60
CA LYS A 2 -54.49 -30.07 7.67
C LYS A 2 -53.48 -30.89 6.88
N ILE A 3 -53.11 -30.44 5.68
CA ILE A 3 -51.99 -31.00 4.94
C ILE A 3 -50.92 -29.92 4.92
N LEU A 4 -49.83 -30.23 5.62
CA LEU A 4 -48.59 -29.46 5.71
C LEU A 4 -48.01 -29.24 4.31
N HIS A 5 -47.64 -27.99 4.01
CA HIS A 5 -46.80 -27.67 2.85
C HIS A 5 -45.38 -28.24 3.07
N HIS A 6 -44.98 -29.17 2.21
CA HIS A 6 -43.60 -29.64 2.10
C HIS A 6 -42.73 -28.52 1.49
N ILE A 7 -41.83 -27.96 2.28
CA ILE A 7 -40.81 -27.00 1.85
C ILE A 7 -39.64 -27.82 1.26
N PRO A 8 -39.15 -27.55 0.03
CA PRO A 8 -38.07 -28.32 -0.57
C PRO A 8 -36.74 -28.07 0.15
N TRP A 9 -36.14 -29.15 0.66
CA TRP A 9 -34.90 -29.18 1.47
C TRP A 9 -33.68 -28.54 0.74
N SER A 10 -33.65 -28.53 -0.59
CA SER A 10 -32.54 -28.01 -1.38
C SER A 10 -32.27 -26.51 -1.22
N GLY A 11 -33.30 -25.70 -0.97
CA GLY A 11 -33.14 -24.25 -0.80
C GLY A 11 -32.45 -23.85 0.51
N SER A 12 -32.67 -24.63 1.58
CA SER A 12 -32.18 -24.29 2.92
C SER A 12 -30.67 -24.48 3.08
N VAL A 13 -30.07 -25.46 2.39
CA VAL A 13 -28.63 -25.72 2.46
C VAL A 13 -27.82 -24.65 1.75
N CYS A 14 -28.32 -24.15 0.62
CA CYS A 14 -27.69 -23.03 -0.09
C CYS A 14 -27.80 -21.72 0.71
N PHE A 15 -28.95 -21.48 1.36
CA PHE A 15 -29.14 -20.30 2.20
C PHE A 15 -28.24 -20.32 3.45
N LEU A 16 -28.11 -21.46 4.12
CA LEU A 16 -27.21 -21.63 5.27
C LEU A 16 -25.73 -21.50 4.88
N SER A 17 -25.35 -21.98 3.70
CA SER A 17 -23.98 -21.82 3.17
C SER A 17 -23.65 -20.35 2.86
N PHE A 18 -24.60 -19.62 2.27
CA PHE A 18 -24.45 -18.18 2.00
C PHE A 18 -24.40 -17.35 3.29
N LEU A 19 -25.22 -17.71 4.29
CA LEU A 19 -25.23 -17.04 5.59
C LEU A 19 -23.95 -17.31 6.41
N CYS A 20 -23.35 -18.50 6.26
CA CYS A 20 -22.09 -18.84 6.91
C CYS A 20 -20.89 -18.09 6.28
N ALA A 21 -20.90 -17.92 4.95
CA ALA A 21 -19.86 -17.18 4.23
C ALA A 21 -19.81 -15.68 4.60
N THR A 22 -20.95 -15.07 4.93
CA THR A 22 -20.99 -13.67 5.40
C THR A 22 -20.54 -13.53 6.86
N LEU A 23 -20.82 -14.52 7.71
CA LEU A 23 -20.39 -14.52 9.12
C LEU A 23 -18.88 -14.78 9.29
N PHE A 24 -18.24 -15.50 8.36
CA PHE A 24 -16.78 -15.67 8.32
C PHE A 24 -16.05 -14.59 7.51
N SER A 25 -16.77 -13.65 6.90
CA SER A 25 -16.16 -12.46 6.30
C SER A 25 -15.73 -11.54 7.43
N ALA A 26 -14.53 -11.78 7.98
CA ALA A 26 -13.88 -10.80 8.84
C ALA A 26 -13.85 -9.46 8.09
N PRO A 27 -14.19 -8.32 8.73
CA PRO A 27 -14.03 -7.01 8.12
C PRO A 27 -12.53 -6.80 7.89
N GLY A 28 -12.05 -7.22 6.72
CA GLY A 28 -10.66 -7.14 6.30
C GLY A 28 -10.25 -5.72 5.93
N TYR A 29 -10.80 -4.71 6.60
CA TYR A 29 -10.27 -3.36 6.51
C TYR A 29 -9.00 -3.30 7.34
N PHE A 30 -7.93 -3.83 6.76
CA PHE A 30 -6.58 -3.54 7.21
C PHE A 30 -6.22 -2.20 6.57
N GLU A 31 -6.09 -1.16 7.39
CA GLU A 31 -5.67 0.13 6.86
C GLU A 31 -4.29 -0.02 6.22
N PRO A 32 -4.17 0.10 4.90
CA PRO A 32 -2.92 -0.27 4.22
C PRO A 32 -1.78 0.70 4.58
N TRP A 33 -2.13 1.91 5.06
CA TRP A 33 -1.22 3.05 5.26
C TRP A 33 -1.38 3.75 6.62
N GLY A 34 -1.93 3.06 7.64
CA GLY A 34 -1.90 3.45 9.06
C GLY A 34 -1.95 4.95 9.38
N LYS A 35 -2.90 5.70 8.82
CA LYS A 35 -2.84 7.17 8.86
C LYS A 35 -3.22 7.76 10.22
N ASP A 36 -3.93 7.00 11.06
CA ASP A 36 -4.35 7.50 12.38
C ASP A 36 -3.52 6.94 13.55
N ALA A 37 -2.79 5.83 13.35
CA ALA A 37 -1.98 5.19 14.40
C ALA A 37 -0.60 5.85 14.62
N ASN A 38 -0.12 6.64 13.65
CA ASN A 38 1.20 7.30 13.67
C ASN A 38 1.23 8.65 14.42
N LEU A 39 0.08 9.15 14.91
CA LEU A 39 0.03 10.33 15.79
C LEU A 39 0.56 10.00 17.19
N VAL A 40 0.54 8.73 17.57
CA VAL A 40 1.23 8.20 18.74
C VAL A 40 2.65 7.85 18.29
N PRO A 41 3.71 8.35 18.94
CA PRO A 41 5.08 7.91 18.68
C PRO A 41 5.18 6.41 18.97
N SER A 42 4.99 5.58 17.94
CA SER A 42 5.26 4.15 18.06
C SER A 42 6.76 3.96 18.03
N GLU A 43 7.25 3.32 19.07
CA GLU A 43 8.62 2.85 19.17
C GLU A 43 8.99 2.09 17.89
N THR A 44 10.21 2.35 17.44
CA THR A 44 10.82 1.91 16.18
C THR A 44 10.52 0.45 15.88
N THR A 45 9.45 0.18 15.12
CA THR A 45 9.22 -1.16 14.57
C THR A 45 10.30 -1.37 13.51
N GLN A 46 11.32 -2.12 13.89
CA GLN A 46 12.44 -2.48 13.04
C GLN A 46 11.92 -3.00 11.69
N ALA A 47 12.54 -2.52 10.62
CA ALA A 47 12.20 -2.89 9.25
C ALA A 47 12.17 -4.43 9.12
N PRO A 48 11.07 -5.06 8.67
CA PRO A 48 11.10 -6.48 8.37
C PRO A 48 12.21 -6.77 7.36
N ALA A 49 12.92 -7.88 7.58
CA ALA A 49 14.04 -8.28 6.74
C ALA A 49 13.58 -8.37 5.27
N PRO A 50 14.40 -7.92 4.30
CA PRO A 50 14.00 -7.87 2.91
C PRO A 50 13.67 -9.28 2.41
N ARG A 51 12.42 -9.48 1.97
CA ARG A 51 12.00 -10.74 1.36
C ARG A 51 12.52 -10.80 -0.06
N LYS A 52 13.33 -11.81 -0.38
CA LYS A 52 13.85 -12.03 -1.73
C LYS A 52 12.88 -12.87 -2.54
N ASP A 53 11.78 -12.27 -2.99
CA ASP A 53 10.94 -12.88 -4.01
C ASP A 53 11.43 -12.48 -5.42
N PRO A 54 11.33 -13.38 -6.41
CA PRO A 54 11.85 -13.12 -7.77
C PRO A 54 11.17 -11.92 -8.43
N LEU A 55 9.91 -11.65 -8.07
CA LEU A 55 9.14 -10.54 -8.62
C LEU A 55 9.64 -9.20 -8.08
N SER A 56 9.90 -9.09 -6.77
CA SER A 56 10.56 -7.94 -6.17
C SER A 56 11.92 -7.69 -6.80
N TRP A 57 12.73 -8.74 -7.02
CA TRP A 57 14.03 -8.58 -7.67
C TRP A 57 13.92 -7.98 -9.09
N THR A 58 12.99 -8.48 -9.90
CA THR A 58 12.73 -7.94 -11.25
C THR A 58 12.26 -6.48 -11.16
N ALA A 59 11.33 -6.18 -10.26
CA ALA A 59 10.83 -4.82 -10.06
C ALA A 59 11.92 -3.86 -9.58
N GLU A 60 12.80 -4.28 -8.67
CA GLU A 60 13.95 -3.51 -8.24
C GLU A 60 14.87 -3.16 -9.41
N LYS A 61 15.12 -4.11 -10.33
CA LYS A 61 15.91 -3.87 -11.53
C LYS A 61 15.24 -2.88 -12.47
N LEU A 62 13.93 -2.98 -12.68
CA LEU A 62 13.17 -2.04 -13.49
C LEU A 62 13.18 -0.62 -12.90
N ILE A 63 12.99 -0.51 -11.58
CA ILE A 63 13.04 0.79 -10.88
C ILE A 63 14.45 1.38 -10.93
N ALA A 64 15.50 0.55 -10.79
CA ALA A 64 16.88 0.99 -10.91
C ALA A 64 17.20 1.45 -12.34
N PHE A 65 16.73 0.72 -13.35
CA PHE A 65 16.84 1.10 -14.76
C PHE A 65 16.18 2.46 -15.00
N HIS A 66 14.93 2.63 -14.56
CA HIS A 66 14.23 3.91 -14.66
C HIS A 66 15.01 5.03 -13.95
N THR A 67 15.52 4.79 -12.75
CA THR A 67 16.22 5.82 -11.97
C THR A 67 17.60 6.17 -12.54
N HIS A 68 18.30 5.24 -13.18
CA HIS A 68 19.66 5.48 -13.69
C HIS A 68 19.70 5.90 -15.16
N ILE A 69 18.70 5.50 -15.96
CA ILE A 69 18.72 5.76 -17.40
C ILE A 69 17.67 6.79 -17.79
N LEU A 70 16.44 6.70 -17.28
CA LEU A 70 15.36 7.61 -17.66
C LEU A 70 15.39 8.90 -16.83
N SER A 71 15.50 8.79 -15.50
CA SER A 71 15.44 9.94 -14.61
C SER A 71 16.49 11.03 -14.86
N PRO A 72 17.75 10.74 -15.27
CA PRO A 72 18.70 11.80 -15.59
C PRO A 72 18.31 12.63 -16.82
N VAL A 73 17.58 12.03 -17.77
CA VAL A 73 17.10 12.72 -18.97
C VAL A 73 15.94 13.65 -18.62
N ASP A 74 15.08 13.24 -17.68
CA ASP A 74 13.90 14.02 -17.24
C ASP A 74 14.20 15.10 -16.19
N GLY A 75 15.34 15.00 -15.50
CA GLY A 75 15.72 15.91 -14.41
C GLY A 75 14.93 15.68 -13.11
N PRO A 76 15.25 16.46 -12.05
CA PRO A 76 14.64 16.29 -10.73
C PRO A 76 13.21 16.87 -10.71
N ARG A 77 12.20 16.00 -10.84
CA ARG A 77 10.78 16.40 -10.80
C ARG A 77 10.04 16.17 -9.48
N SER A 78 10.62 15.43 -8.54
CA SER A 78 9.86 14.94 -7.39
C SER A 78 9.82 15.93 -6.22
N ASP A 79 8.61 16.26 -5.77
CA ASP A 79 8.31 17.13 -4.61
C ASP A 79 8.44 16.39 -3.27
N PHE A 80 8.60 15.06 -3.33
CA PHE A 80 8.76 14.22 -2.16
C PHE A 80 10.23 13.92 -1.84
N ARG A 81 10.52 13.74 -0.54
CA ARG A 81 11.81 13.24 -0.05
C ARG A 81 11.57 12.07 0.94
N PRO A 82 12.15 10.87 0.69
CA PRO A 82 12.89 10.47 -0.52
C PRO A 82 12.02 10.55 -1.80
N THR A 83 12.64 10.52 -2.98
CA THR A 83 11.91 10.58 -4.27
C THR A 83 10.91 9.42 -4.40
N SER A 84 9.82 9.60 -5.14
CA SER A 84 8.78 8.58 -5.30
C SER A 84 9.31 7.23 -5.80
N SER A 85 10.26 7.22 -6.74
CA SER A 85 10.93 6.00 -7.22
C SER A 85 11.77 5.32 -6.13
N ARG A 86 12.50 6.10 -5.32
CA ARG A 86 13.29 5.57 -4.20
C ARG A 86 12.38 5.03 -3.10
N TYR A 87 11.26 5.69 -2.84
CA TYR A 87 10.24 5.22 -1.91
C TYR A 87 9.68 3.87 -2.38
N MET A 88 9.27 3.74 -3.65
CA MET A 88 8.75 2.48 -4.19
C MET A 88 9.78 1.35 -4.08
N LEU A 89 11.07 1.63 -4.35
CA LEU A 89 12.15 0.66 -4.16
C LEU A 89 12.25 0.18 -2.70
N MET A 90 12.18 1.11 -1.74
CA MET A 90 12.23 0.78 -0.31
C MET A 90 10.97 0.05 0.15
N ALA A 91 9.80 0.39 -0.40
CA ALA A 91 8.53 -0.23 -0.10
C ALA A 91 8.49 -1.68 -0.61
N ILE A 92 8.95 -1.94 -1.84
CA ILE A 92 9.07 -3.29 -2.40
C ILE A 92 10.04 -4.13 -1.57
N ARG A 93 11.21 -3.59 -1.22
CA ARG A 93 12.19 -4.29 -0.38
C ARG A 93 11.62 -4.70 0.98
N ARG A 94 10.76 -3.85 1.55
CA ARG A 94 10.22 -4.05 2.90
C ARG A 94 8.96 -4.92 2.91
N HIS A 95 8.07 -4.72 1.96
CA HIS A 95 6.73 -5.29 1.98
C HIS A 95 6.47 -6.33 0.88
N GLY A 96 7.46 -6.58 0.01
CA GLY A 96 7.33 -7.39 -1.19
C GLY A 96 6.70 -6.61 -2.35
N PHE A 97 6.69 -7.21 -3.54
CA PHE A 97 6.27 -6.56 -4.77
C PHE A 97 4.88 -5.95 -4.70
N PHE A 98 3.84 -6.72 -4.37
CA PHE A 98 2.45 -6.24 -4.47
C PHE A 98 2.18 -5.07 -3.53
N LYS A 99 2.46 -5.24 -2.23
CA LYS A 99 2.24 -4.17 -1.26
C LYS A 99 3.14 -2.98 -1.59
N GLY A 100 4.43 -3.20 -1.86
CA GLY A 100 5.39 -2.16 -2.23
C GLY A 100 4.99 -1.34 -3.47
N PHE A 101 4.50 -2.03 -4.50
CA PHE A 101 4.02 -1.43 -5.74
C PHE A 101 2.80 -0.54 -5.48
N VAL A 102 1.80 -1.05 -4.75
CA VAL A 102 0.60 -0.26 -4.40
C VAL A 102 0.99 0.97 -3.57
N MET A 103 1.91 0.88 -2.60
CA MET A 103 2.34 2.08 -1.84
C MET A 103 3.01 3.10 -2.75
N GLY A 104 3.84 2.64 -3.69
CA GLY A 104 4.50 3.52 -4.64
C GLY A 104 3.50 4.22 -5.56
N CYS A 105 2.51 3.50 -6.09
CA CYS A 105 1.44 4.08 -6.92
C CYS A 105 0.59 5.09 -6.13
N ASP A 106 0.18 4.73 -4.92
CA ASP A 106 -0.57 5.60 -4.01
C ASP A 106 0.19 6.92 -3.71
N ARG A 107 1.52 6.86 -3.54
CA ARG A 107 2.34 8.07 -3.40
C ARG A 107 2.40 8.89 -4.68
N LEU A 108 2.57 8.25 -5.85
CA LEU A 108 2.59 8.94 -7.14
C LEU A 108 1.29 9.71 -7.38
N MET A 109 0.14 9.17 -6.97
CA MET A 109 -1.15 9.86 -7.05
C MET A 109 -1.22 11.12 -6.18
N ARG A 110 -0.40 11.22 -5.11
CA ARG A 110 -0.29 12.40 -4.24
C ARG A 110 0.78 13.41 -4.71
N GLU A 111 1.47 13.12 -5.81
CA GLU A 111 2.51 13.98 -6.40
C GLU A 111 1.87 15.10 -7.22
N ASN A 112 1.15 15.97 -6.53
CA ASN A 112 0.55 17.20 -7.04
C ASN A 112 1.20 18.44 -6.37
N LYS A 113 0.88 19.64 -6.88
CA LYS A 113 1.37 20.92 -6.32
C LYS A 113 0.51 21.45 -5.17
N ASP A 114 -0.48 20.68 -4.73
CA ASP A 114 -1.42 21.09 -3.70
C ASP A 114 -0.75 21.19 -2.33
N ASP A 115 -1.34 22.02 -1.46
CA ASP A 115 -0.88 22.25 -0.10
C ASP A 115 -0.79 20.93 0.68
N TRP A 116 0.37 20.71 1.29
CA TRP A 116 0.65 19.49 2.04
C TRP A 116 0.34 19.66 3.52
N VAL A 117 -0.61 18.88 4.02
CA VAL A 117 -1.07 18.92 5.41
C VAL A 117 -0.05 18.25 6.38
N TYR A 118 0.74 17.29 5.90
CA TYR A 118 1.66 16.51 6.73
C TYR A 118 3.05 17.13 6.85
N ARG A 119 3.98 16.40 7.48
CA ARG A 119 5.35 16.86 7.70
C ARG A 119 6.03 17.27 6.38
N THR A 120 6.72 18.40 6.43
CA THR A 120 7.62 18.85 5.36
C THR A 120 9.05 19.02 5.87
N LYS A 121 10.02 18.92 4.98
CA LYS A 121 11.44 19.14 5.29
C LYS A 121 12.04 20.13 4.30
N VAL A 122 12.77 21.11 4.81
CA VAL A 122 13.50 22.09 3.98
C VAL A 122 14.89 21.54 3.71
N ILE A 123 15.26 21.42 2.42
CA ILE A 123 16.57 20.98 1.96
C ILE A 123 17.05 22.00 0.94
N ASN A 124 18.21 22.61 1.18
CA ASN A 124 18.78 23.67 0.32
C ASN A 124 17.81 24.84 0.05
N GLY A 125 17.04 25.26 1.07
CA GLY A 125 16.06 26.34 0.95
C GLY A 125 14.74 25.96 0.23
N VAL A 126 14.62 24.74 -0.29
CA VAL A 126 13.40 24.25 -0.95
C VAL A 126 12.60 23.35 0.01
N LYS A 127 11.29 23.58 0.11
CA LYS A 127 10.37 22.80 0.95
C LYS A 127 9.92 21.55 0.20
N TYR A 128 10.14 20.37 0.81
CA TYR A 128 9.73 19.07 0.26
C TYR A 128 8.71 18.38 1.17
N LYS A 129 7.81 17.60 0.56
CA LYS A 129 6.88 16.70 1.24
C LYS A 129 7.69 15.54 1.85
N TRP A 130 7.62 15.37 3.18
CA TRP A 130 8.40 14.34 3.89
C TRP A 130 7.54 13.13 4.20
N ASP A 131 7.86 12.01 3.55
CA ASP A 131 7.12 10.75 3.67
C ASP A 131 8.11 9.57 3.52
N PRO A 132 8.83 9.18 4.58
CA PRO A 132 9.66 7.99 4.58
C PRO A 132 8.82 6.73 4.76
N THR A 133 9.33 5.57 4.35
CA THR A 133 8.66 4.29 4.61
C THR A 133 8.71 3.85 6.09
N TYR A 134 9.41 4.59 6.97
CA TYR A 134 9.73 4.25 8.37
C TYR A 134 9.59 5.45 9.31
#